data_AF-A0A7X8EZR2-F1
#
_entry.id   AF-A0A7X8EZR2-F1
#
_cell.length_a   1.000
_cell.length_b   1.000
_cell.length_c   1.000
_cell.angle_alpha   90.00
_cell.angle_beta   90.00
_cell.angle_gamma   90.00
#
_symmetry.space_group_name_H-M   'P 1'
#
loop_
_entity.id
_entity.type
_entity.pdbx_description
1 polymer ?
#
loop_
_entity_poly.entity_id
_entity_poly.type
_entity_poly.pdbx_seq_one_letter_code
_entity_poly.pdbx_strand_id
1 'polypeptide(L)'
;MNDNSQLYFSGGSLRYLGATGNATVILTGGWIKEINAYYPAPGDLNHITIYCQPGWTYEDYYLSGLWLDGSAFNIKIYSQGASGILDNLTIIPEPATLMLFGLGGVVMRRKRNRTHS
;
A
#
# COMPACT_ATOMS: atom_id res chain seq x y z
N MET A 1 18.15 0.24 -20.15
CA MET A 1 18.16 -0.96 -19.31
C MET A 1 16.81 -1.02 -18.63
N ASN A 2 15.96 -1.98 -19.00
CA ASN A 2 14.70 -2.22 -18.28
C ASN A 2 15.01 -3.23 -17.18
N ASP A 3 15.36 -2.73 -15.99
CA ASP A 3 15.42 -3.59 -14.80
C ASP A 3 14.00 -3.74 -14.27
N ASN A 4 13.39 -4.88 -14.61
CA ASN A 4 12.14 -5.30 -13.98
C ASN A 4 12.49 -5.95 -12.64
N SER A 5 12.57 -5.15 -11.59
CA SER A 5 12.83 -5.63 -10.23
C SER A 5 11.54 -5.61 -9.41
N GLN A 6 11.34 -6.63 -8.56
CA GLN A 6 10.14 -6.74 -7.73
C GLN A 6 10.54 -6.88 -6.27
N LEU A 7 9.88 -6.12 -5.39
CA LEU A 7 10.01 -6.26 -3.95
C LEU A 7 8.63 -6.45 -3.31
N TYR A 8 8.49 -7.52 -2.54
CA TYR A 8 7.34 -7.77 -1.68
C TYR A 8 7.81 -7.68 -0.23
N PHE A 9 7.31 -6.70 0.51
CA PHE A 9 7.65 -6.51 1.92
C PHE A 9 6.39 -6.58 2.78
N SER A 10 6.33 -7.62 3.62
CA SER A 10 5.24 -7.88 4.54
C SER A 10 5.78 -8.05 5.95
N GLY A 11 5.77 -6.97 6.73
CA GLY A 11 6.30 -6.96 8.10
C GLY A 11 7.81 -6.82 8.18
N GLY A 12 8.34 -6.67 9.41
CA GLY A 12 9.77 -6.45 9.66
C GLY A 12 10.14 -4.96 9.75
N SER A 13 11.44 -4.65 9.68
CA SER A 13 11.98 -3.29 9.79
C SER A 13 12.81 -2.95 8.55
N LEU A 14 12.38 -1.94 7.81
CA LEU A 14 13.07 -1.43 6.62
C LEU A 14 13.42 0.04 6.83
N ARG A 15 14.72 0.35 6.88
CA ARG A 15 15.17 1.72 7.12
C ARG A 15 15.13 2.58 5.86
N TYR A 16 15.48 2.00 4.71
CA TYR A 16 15.62 2.73 3.45
C TYR A 16 15.22 1.82 2.29
N LEU A 17 14.39 2.35 1.39
CA LEU A 17 14.01 1.71 0.15
C LEU A 17 14.25 2.67 -1.02
N GLY A 18 15.07 2.23 -1.98
CA GLY A 18 15.25 2.88 -3.27
C GLY A 18 14.52 2.12 -4.37
N ALA A 19 13.69 2.80 -5.17
CA ALA A 19 13.06 2.24 -6.36
C ALA A 19 13.36 3.11 -7.59
N THR A 20 13.82 2.50 -8.68
CA THR A 20 14.21 3.16 -9.94
C THR A 20 13.84 2.29 -11.14
N GLY A 21 13.49 2.91 -12.29
CA GLY A 21 13.12 2.17 -13.51
C GLY A 21 11.83 1.37 -13.34
N ASN A 22 11.68 0.24 -14.06
CA ASN A 22 10.48 -0.60 -14.01
C ASN A 22 10.40 -1.48 -12.74
N ALA A 23 10.62 -0.90 -11.57
CA ALA A 23 10.51 -1.58 -10.30
C ALA A 23 9.04 -1.65 -9.83
N THR A 24 8.64 -2.79 -9.26
CA THR A 24 7.36 -2.94 -8.57
C THR A 24 7.61 -3.24 -7.10
N VAL A 25 7.18 -2.32 -6.23
CA VAL A 25 7.27 -2.49 -4.77
C VAL A 25 5.87 -2.62 -4.20
N ILE A 26 5.63 -3.69 -3.44
CA ILE A 26 4.38 -3.92 -2.71
C ILE A 26 4.69 -3.98 -1.21
N LEU A 27 4.06 -3.06 -0.46
CA LEU A 27 4.20 -2.91 0.99
C LEU A 27 2.87 -3.20 1.69
N THR A 28 2.85 -4.17 2.61
CA THR A 28 1.62 -4.61 3.30
C THR A 28 1.70 -4.58 4.83
N GLY A 29 2.84 -4.17 5.41
CA GLY A 29 3.01 -4.06 6.86
C GLY A 29 4.46 -3.89 7.29
N GLY A 30 4.67 -3.69 8.59
CA GLY A 30 5.99 -3.53 9.21
C GLY A 30 6.36 -2.07 9.50
N TRP A 31 7.60 -1.86 9.96
CA TRP A 31 8.13 -0.53 10.21
C TRP A 31 9.01 -0.09 9.05
N ILE A 32 8.57 0.95 8.34
CA ILE A 32 9.30 1.53 7.21
C ILE A 32 9.59 2.98 7.57
N LYS A 33 10.87 3.35 7.63
CA LYS A 33 11.25 4.72 8.00
C LYS A 33 11.19 5.67 6.82
N GLU A 34 11.77 5.26 5.70
CA GLU A 34 12.00 6.14 4.55
C GLU A 34 11.89 5.38 3.23
N ILE A 35 11.16 5.98 2.30
CA ILE A 35 11.08 5.58 0.90
C ILE A 35 11.67 6.72 0.07
N ASN A 36 12.67 6.40 -0.75
CA ASN A 36 13.24 7.31 -1.72
C ASN A 36 12.98 6.76 -3.11
N ALA A 37 12.27 7.52 -3.92
CA ALA A 37 11.93 7.12 -5.26
C ALA A 37 12.49 8.12 -6.27
N TYR A 38 13.19 7.61 -7.28
CA TYR A 38 13.85 8.41 -8.30
C TYR A 38 13.24 8.11 -9.68
N TYR A 39 12.78 9.17 -10.34
CA TYR A 39 12.04 9.10 -11.60
C TYR A 39 12.73 9.98 -12.66
N PRO A 40 13.52 9.39 -13.57
CA PRO A 40 14.35 10.16 -14.51
C PRO A 40 13.56 10.87 -15.61
N ALA A 41 12.29 10.51 -15.87
CA ALA A 41 11.48 11.10 -16.94
C ALA A 41 10.00 11.25 -16.54
N PRO A 42 9.31 12.31 -17.03
CA PRO A 42 7.87 12.45 -16.86
C PRO A 42 7.12 11.35 -17.61
N GLY A 43 6.20 10.66 -16.95
CA GLY A 43 5.49 9.49 -17.48
C GLY A 43 5.99 8.13 -16.96
N ASP A 44 7.12 8.10 -16.27
CA ASP A 44 7.57 6.95 -15.47
C ASP A 44 6.79 6.95 -14.15
N LEU A 45 5.57 6.41 -14.19
CA LEU A 45 4.58 6.51 -13.09
C LEU A 45 4.29 5.12 -12.49
N ASN A 46 4.03 5.10 -11.18
CA ASN A 46 3.54 3.96 -10.38
C ASN A 46 4.53 2.80 -10.14
N HIS A 47 5.54 3.02 -9.29
CA HIS A 47 6.48 1.97 -8.87
C HIS A 47 6.20 1.40 -7.47
N ILE A 48 5.36 2.06 -6.67
CA ILE A 48 5.15 1.72 -5.26
C ILE A 48 3.66 1.63 -4.95
N THR A 49 3.23 0.45 -4.50
CA THR A 49 1.88 0.20 -4.02
C THR A 49 1.88 -0.03 -2.52
N ILE A 50 1.05 0.73 -1.80
CA ILE A 50 0.87 0.63 -0.35
C ILE A 50 -0.56 0.18 -0.05
N TYR A 51 -0.69 -0.92 0.68
CA TYR A 51 -1.97 -1.40 1.17
C TYR A 51 -2.15 -0.95 2.62
N CYS A 52 -3.12 -0.09 2.87
CA CYS A 52 -3.40 0.45 4.20
C CYS A 52 -4.90 0.59 4.44
N GLN A 53 -5.30 0.95 5.65
CA GLN A 53 -6.68 1.31 5.95
C GLN A 53 -7.02 2.69 5.37
N PRO A 54 -8.30 3.01 5.18
CA PRO A 54 -8.73 4.37 4.86
C PRO A 54 -8.36 5.34 5.99
N GLY A 55 -8.27 6.63 5.68
CA GLY A 55 -7.89 7.68 6.65
C GLY A 55 -6.40 7.93 6.76
N TRP A 56 -5.62 7.56 5.75
CA TRP A 56 -4.22 7.97 5.63
C TRP A 56 -4.11 9.48 5.38
N THR A 57 -2.99 10.07 5.79
CA THR A 57 -2.67 11.48 5.57
C THR A 57 -1.29 11.61 4.94
N TYR A 58 -1.12 12.67 4.13
CA TYR A 58 0.17 13.04 3.55
C TYR A 58 0.46 14.51 3.83
N GLU A 59 1.35 14.77 4.80
CA GLU A 59 1.71 16.11 5.27
C GLU A 59 3.22 16.17 5.52
N ASP A 60 3.87 17.28 5.18
CA ASP A 60 5.31 17.51 5.41
C ASP A 60 6.24 16.36 4.99
N TYR A 61 5.97 15.74 3.84
CA TYR A 61 6.71 14.57 3.31
C TYR A 61 6.51 13.25 4.06
N TYR A 62 5.51 13.19 4.95
CA TYR A 62 5.19 11.98 5.70
C TYR A 62 3.84 11.42 5.26
N LEU A 63 3.84 10.14 4.87
CA LEU A 63 2.64 9.35 4.71
C LEU A 63 2.37 8.59 6.01
N SER A 64 1.27 8.94 6.68
CA SER A 64 0.85 8.32 7.93
C SER A 64 -0.48 7.60 7.77
N GLY A 65 -0.68 6.53 8.53
CA GLY A 65 -1.92 5.76 8.49
C GLY A 65 -1.83 4.49 9.31
N LEU A 66 -2.79 3.60 9.09
CA LEU A 66 -2.81 2.25 9.69
C LEU A 66 -2.63 1.20 8.59
N TRP A 67 -1.78 0.22 8.83
CA TRP A 67 -1.72 -1.00 8.04
C TRP A 67 -3.01 -1.79 8.14
N LEU A 68 -3.20 -2.78 7.28
CA LEU A 68 -4.40 -3.63 7.29
C LEU A 68 -4.60 -4.36 8.62
N ASP A 69 -3.51 -4.69 9.33
CA ASP A 69 -3.55 -5.30 10.67
C ASP A 69 -3.87 -4.31 11.81
N GLY A 70 -4.06 -3.02 11.49
CA GLY A 70 -4.36 -1.95 12.45
C GLY A 70 -3.12 -1.32 13.09
N SER A 71 -1.90 -1.78 12.77
CA SER A 71 -0.68 -1.16 13.29
C SER A 71 -0.39 0.16 12.56
N ALA A 72 0.05 1.18 13.31
CA ALA A 72 0.31 2.49 12.74
C ALA A 72 1.62 2.53 11.96
N PHE A 73 1.64 3.31 10.88
CA PHE A 73 2.86 3.67 10.16
C PHE A 73 2.99 5.17 10.01
N ASN A 74 4.23 5.61 9.89
CA ASN A 74 4.59 6.96 9.51
C ASN A 74 5.87 6.88 8.67
N ILE A 75 5.71 7.04 7.36
CA ILE A 75 6.75 6.80 6.37
C ILE A 75 7.15 8.13 5.76
N LYS A 76 8.44 8.46 5.83
CA LYS A 76 8.98 9.60 5.12
C LYS A 76 9.13 9.26 3.64
N ILE A 77 8.57 10.07 2.75
CA ILE A 77 8.67 9.85 1.32
C ILE A 77 9.47 10.98 0.69
N TYR A 78 10.52 10.61 -0.03
CA TYR A 78 11.29 11.49 -0.88
C TYR A 78 11.08 11.11 -2.34
N SER A 79 10.71 12.10 -3.15
CA SER A 79 10.71 12.00 -4.60
C SER A 79 11.84 12.84 -5.16
N GLN A 80 12.60 12.28 -6.09
CA GLN A 80 13.55 13.00 -6.93
C GLN A 80 13.18 12.76 -8.39
N GLY A 81 13.02 13.81 -9.19
CA GLY A 81 12.67 13.65 -10.61
C GLY A 81 11.65 14.66 -11.12
N ALA A 82 11.12 14.38 -12.30
CA ALA A 82 10.19 15.27 -13.00
C ALA A 82 8.72 15.17 -12.52
N SER A 83 8.37 14.10 -11.79
CA SER A 83 6.98 13.80 -11.39
C SER A 83 6.74 14.04 -9.89
N GLY A 84 5.51 14.42 -9.55
CA GLY A 84 5.05 14.58 -8.17
C GLY A 84 5.07 13.26 -7.41
N ILE A 85 5.29 13.32 -6.10
CA ILE A 85 5.42 12.13 -5.24
C ILE A 85 4.13 11.30 -5.16
N LEU A 86 2.97 11.95 -5.20
CA LEU A 86 1.66 11.31 -5.13
C LEU A 86 1.24 10.68 -6.46
N ASP A 87 1.74 11.19 -7.59
CA ASP A 87 1.45 10.61 -8.92
C ASP A 87 2.10 9.23 -9.10
N ASN A 88 3.03 8.87 -8.20
CA ASN A 88 3.80 7.65 -8.27
C ASN A 88 3.47 6.62 -7.18
N LEU A 89 2.62 7.00 -6.21
CA LEU A 89 2.16 6.12 -5.16
C LEU A 89 0.72 5.68 -5.46
N THR A 90 0.52 4.36 -5.56
CA THR A 90 -0.81 3.79 -5.55
C THR A 90 -1.14 3.34 -4.13
N ILE A 91 -2.06 4.05 -3.47
CA ILE A 91 -2.56 3.68 -2.15
C ILE A 91 -3.90 2.97 -2.31
N ILE A 92 -3.96 1.72 -1.88
CA ILE A 92 -5.16 0.89 -1.99
C ILE A 92 -5.73 0.69 -0.58
N PRO A 93 -6.75 1.49 -0.16
CA PRO A 93 -7.53 1.17 1.01
C PRO A 93 -8.24 -0.17 0.80
N GLU A 94 -8.41 -0.99 1.86
CA GLU A 94 -8.95 -2.36 1.77
C GLU A 94 -9.99 -2.53 0.65
N PRO A 95 -9.83 -3.55 -0.22
CA PRO A 95 -10.84 -3.84 -1.21
C PRO A 95 -12.17 -4.09 -0.49
N ALA A 96 -13.20 -3.31 -0.81
CA ALA A 96 -14.56 -3.46 -0.27
C ALA A 96 -15.11 -4.91 -0.38
N THR A 97 -14.46 -5.73 -1.20
CA THR A 97 -14.59 -7.18 -1.30
C THR A 97 -14.44 -7.91 0.05
N LEU A 98 -13.52 -7.53 0.95
CA LEU A 98 -13.40 -8.17 2.27
C LEU A 98 -14.65 -7.93 3.13
N MET A 99 -15.19 -6.71 3.10
CA MET A 99 -16.47 -6.39 3.73
C MET A 99 -17.62 -7.17 3.10
N LEU A 100 -17.64 -7.31 1.77
CA LEU A 100 -18.65 -8.07 1.05
C LEU A 100 -18.61 -9.58 1.37
N PHE A 101 -17.41 -10.18 1.51
CA PHE A 101 -17.25 -11.57 1.92
C PHE A 101 -17.63 -11.80 3.38
N GLY A 102 -17.30 -10.85 4.27
CA GLY A 102 -17.74 -10.87 5.66
C GLY A 102 -19.26 -10.83 5.78
N LEU A 103 -19.91 -9.90 5.07
CA LEU A 103 -21.37 -9.78 5.07
C LEU A 103 -22.05 -10.96 4.36
N GLY A 104 -21.55 -11.38 3.20
CA GLY A 104 -22.08 -12.50 2.42
C GLY A 104 -22.02 -13.82 3.17
N GLY A 105 -20.91 -14.11 3.86
CA GLY A 105 -20.75 -15.31 4.70
C GLY A 105 -21.72 -15.34 5.89
N VAL A 106 -21.95 -14.19 6.54
CA VAL A 106 -22.90 -14.07 7.65
C VAL A 106 -24.35 -14.30 7.19
N VAL A 107 -24.73 -13.74 6.03
CA VAL A 107 -26.07 -13.93 5.46
C VAL A 107 -26.31 -15.39 5.07
N MET A 108 -25.31 -16.07 4.46
CA MET A 108 -25.40 -17.49 4.14
C MET A 108 -25.53 -18.37 5.39
N ARG A 109 -24.78 -18.07 6.45
CA ARG A 109 -24.85 -18.82 7.73
C ARG A 109 -26.21 -18.68 8.42
N ARG A 110 -26.81 -17.47 8.38
CA ARG A 110 -28.16 -17.23 8.91
C ARG A 110 -29.25 -17.93 8.11
N LYS A 111 -29.09 -18.07 6.79
CA LYS A 111 -30.04 -18.80 5.94
C LYS A 111 -29.99 -20.31 6.20
N ARG A 112 -28.80 -20.88 6.43
CA ARG A 112 -28.63 -22.31 6.77
C ARG A 112 -29.23 -22.71 8.13
N ASN A 113 -29.19 -21.81 9.12
CA ASN A 113 -29.75 -22.07 10.45
C ASN A 113 -31.27 -21.87 10.52
N ARG A 114 -31.91 -21.31 9.48
CA ARG A 114 -33.36 -21.10 9.40
C ARG A 114 -34.12 -22.26 8.74
N THR A 115 -33.42 -23.19 8.11
CA THR A 115 -34.02 -24.36 7.43
C THR A 115 -34.06 -25.63 8.29
N HIS A 116 -33.80 -25.52 9.60
CA HIS A 116 -33.89 -26.61 10.58
C HIS A 116 -34.75 -26.23 11.80
N SER A 117 -35.90 -25.58 11.56
CA SER A 117 -36.95 -25.40 12.58
C SER A 117 -38.31 -25.66 11.99
#